data_AF-A0A6L2P7R0-F1
#
_entry.id   AF-A0A6L2P7R0-F1
#
_cell.length_a   1.000
_cell.length_b   1.000
_cell.length_c   1.000
_cell.angle_alpha   90.00
_cell.angle_beta   90.00
_cell.angle_gamma   90.00
#
_symmetry.space_group_name_H-M   'P 1'
#
loop_
_entity.id
_entity.type
_entity.pdbx_description
1 polymer ?
#
loop_
_entity_poly.entity_id
_entity_poly.type
_entity_poly.pdbx_seq_one_letter_code
_entity_poly.pdbx_strand_id
1 'polypeptide(L)'
;MSRENKLHPECQRRKLGMWFGVLFVRQGVYQGGIFRFCVHIPETFPDGGCPRVVFESKTFHPMINPHTGEMDVRSGFQEWRKNVNHVWQVVHYVRRAFYKIETKSPLNQEASELYDKNQEAFCENVRLCVKTSQEHVYDPAPVEDLHYISFEPYDNEVHGPIRDAIFKVKNSKNKLLLGISKALLDMRRTLKSECQLYTNSATDDLDAGADLDSETVTVLKRKRW
;
A
#
# COMPACT_ATOMS: atom_id res chain seq x y z
N MET A 1 -11.48 9.38 51.69
CA MET A 1 -12.41 10.31 51.01
C MET A 1 -11.51 11.42 50.46
N SER A 2 -11.33 11.61 49.16
CA SER A 2 -12.31 11.58 48.09
C SER A 2 -11.68 11.05 46.80
N ARG A 3 -12.39 10.12 46.17
CA ARG A 3 -12.29 9.81 44.75
C ARG A 3 -13.10 10.87 44.03
N GLU A 4 -12.52 11.54 43.04
CA GLU A 4 -13.21 11.95 41.81
C GLU A 4 -12.22 12.69 40.89
N ASN A 5 -11.67 11.94 39.93
CA ASN A 5 -11.39 12.48 38.61
C ASN A 5 -11.54 11.33 37.61
N LYS A 6 -12.79 10.88 37.44
CA LYS A 6 -13.16 10.04 36.31
C LYS A 6 -13.39 10.97 35.11
N LEU A 7 -12.35 11.16 34.31
CA LEU A 7 -12.53 11.53 32.91
C LEU A 7 -13.25 10.37 32.21
N HIS A 8 -14.59 10.40 32.18
CA HIS A 8 -15.40 9.69 31.19
C HIS A 8 -15.33 10.50 29.86
N PRO A 9 -15.67 9.92 28.71
CA PRO A 9 -14.74 9.66 27.63
C PRO A 9 -15.22 10.46 26.42
N GLU A 10 -14.51 11.54 26.06
CA GLU A 10 -14.63 12.05 24.70
C GLU A 10 -13.86 11.18 23.69
N CYS A 11 -13.85 9.86 23.93
CA CYS A 11 -13.39 8.86 22.98
C CYS A 11 -14.43 8.77 21.85
N GLN A 12 -13.96 9.05 20.63
CA GLN A 12 -14.63 8.81 19.35
C GLN A 12 -15.71 9.82 18.92
N ARG A 13 -15.33 11.10 18.81
CA ARG A 13 -15.95 11.97 17.81
C ARG A 13 -15.63 11.40 16.42
N ARG A 14 -16.65 10.74 15.85
CA ARG A 14 -16.76 10.08 14.54
C ARG A 14 -15.89 10.73 13.45
N LYS A 15 -14.67 10.23 13.23
CA LYS A 15 -13.90 10.55 12.00
C LYS A 15 -14.51 9.79 10.82
N LEU A 16 -15.52 10.40 10.19
CA LEU A 16 -16.08 9.96 8.91
C LEU A 16 -14.99 10.11 7.85
N GLY A 17 -14.49 9.00 7.28
CA GLY A 17 -13.50 9.05 6.18
C GLY A 17 -12.07 8.63 6.51
N MET A 18 -11.82 7.81 7.53
CA MET A 18 -10.47 7.27 7.81
C MET A 18 -10.31 5.85 7.30
N TRP A 19 -9.20 5.58 6.60
CA TRP A 19 -8.79 4.22 6.22
C TRP A 19 -7.47 3.88 6.89
N PHE A 20 -7.41 2.74 7.55
CA PHE A 20 -6.19 2.20 8.14
C PHE A 20 -5.43 1.41 7.09
N GLY A 21 -4.12 1.63 7.01
CA GLY A 21 -3.25 1.04 6.02
C GLY A 21 -2.00 0.42 6.65
N VAL A 22 -1.55 -0.69 6.07
CA VAL A 22 -0.26 -1.30 6.37
C VAL A 22 0.46 -1.56 5.06
N LEU A 23 1.66 -0.99 4.92
CA LEU A 23 2.56 -1.15 3.78
C LEU A 23 3.65 -2.18 4.11
N PHE A 24 3.64 -3.31 3.39
CA PHE A 24 4.68 -4.32 3.45
C PHE A 24 5.66 -4.16 2.29
N VAL A 25 6.87 -3.69 2.59
CA VAL A 25 7.90 -3.43 1.57
C VAL A 25 8.73 -4.70 1.34
N ARG A 26 8.78 -5.18 0.09
CA ARG A 26 9.42 -6.46 -0.25
C ARG A 26 10.82 -6.33 -0.85
N GLN A 27 11.19 -5.15 -1.36
CA GLN A 27 12.44 -4.91 -2.07
C GLN A 27 12.95 -3.48 -1.83
N GLY A 28 14.17 -3.20 -2.27
CA GLY A 28 14.81 -1.88 -2.12
C GLY A 28 15.34 -1.65 -0.71
N VAL A 29 15.75 -0.41 -0.43
CA VAL A 29 16.39 -0.04 0.84
C VAL A 29 15.49 -0.20 2.06
N TYR A 30 14.16 -0.17 1.87
CA TYR A 30 13.15 -0.38 2.90
C TYR A 30 12.67 -1.84 3.02
N GLN A 31 13.33 -2.79 2.33
CA GLN A 31 12.93 -4.19 2.32
C GLN A 31 12.73 -4.75 3.74
N GLY A 32 11.60 -5.43 3.94
CA GLY A 32 11.19 -6.00 5.23
C GLY A 32 10.44 -5.02 6.13
N GLY A 33 10.31 -3.74 5.75
CA GLY A 33 9.56 -2.75 6.50
C GLY A 33 8.05 -3.03 6.52
N ILE A 34 7.43 -2.78 7.68
CA ILE A 34 5.99 -2.96 7.93
C ILE A 34 5.42 -1.64 8.46
N PHE A 35 5.12 -0.72 7.55
CA PHE A 35 4.77 0.66 7.93
C PHE A 35 3.25 0.85 8.00
N ARG A 36 2.77 1.25 9.18
CA ARG A 36 1.37 1.59 9.42
C ARG A 36 1.12 3.04 9.05
N PHE A 37 0.00 3.31 8.38
CA PHE A 37 -0.41 4.65 7.99
C PHE A 37 -1.93 4.79 7.98
N CYS A 38 -2.41 6.03 8.04
CA CYS A 38 -3.81 6.39 7.92
C CYS A 38 -4.02 7.26 6.67
N VAL A 39 -5.06 6.95 5.91
CA VAL A 39 -5.59 7.84 4.87
C VAL A 39 -6.78 8.61 5.45
N HIS A 40 -6.66 9.92 5.50
CA HIS A 40 -7.69 10.84 5.95
C HIS A 40 -8.41 11.42 4.73
N ILE A 41 -9.61 10.90 4.46
CA ILE A 41 -10.49 11.38 3.42
C ILE A 41 -11.28 12.57 3.97
N PRO A 42 -11.35 13.70 3.25
CA PRO A 42 -12.15 14.85 3.67
C PRO A 42 -13.63 14.49 3.83
N GLU A 43 -14.31 15.12 4.79
CA GLU A 43 -15.75 14.90 5.02
C GLU A 43 -16.60 15.34 3.82
N THR A 44 -16.11 16.29 3.04
CA THR A 44 -16.74 16.78 1.80
C THR A 44 -16.47 15.90 0.58
N PHE A 45 -15.84 14.74 0.74
CA PHE A 45 -15.54 13.84 -0.37
C PHE A 45 -16.83 13.37 -1.08
N PRO A 46 -16.88 13.36 -2.43
CA PRO A 46 -15.76 13.54 -3.36
C PRO A 46 -15.47 14.98 -3.78
N ASP A 47 -16.27 15.96 -3.34
CA ASP A 47 -16.08 17.39 -3.65
C ASP A 47 -14.96 18.05 -2.84
N GLY A 48 -14.44 17.37 -1.81
CA GLY A 48 -13.27 17.77 -1.05
C GLY A 48 -11.94 17.64 -1.82
N GLY A 49 -10.87 18.12 -1.20
CA GLY A 49 -9.51 18.04 -1.76
C GLY A 49 -8.87 16.65 -1.68
N CYS A 50 -7.57 16.59 -2.00
CA CYS A 50 -6.78 15.35 -1.94
C CYS A 50 -6.77 14.76 -0.51
N PRO A 51 -7.02 13.45 -0.35
CA PRO A 51 -6.85 12.77 0.95
C PRO A 51 -5.44 12.96 1.51
N ARG A 52 -5.34 13.14 2.82
CA ARG A 52 -4.04 13.21 3.51
C ARG A 52 -3.57 11.82 3.91
N VAL A 53 -2.26 11.58 3.88
CA VAL A 53 -1.64 10.34 4.34
C VAL A 53 -0.71 10.63 5.51
N VAL A 54 -0.89 9.93 6.62
CA VAL A 54 -0.09 10.09 7.83
C VAL A 54 0.44 8.73 8.28
N PHE A 55 1.76 8.59 8.38
CA PHE A 55 2.41 7.40 8.90
C PHE A 55 2.36 7.39 10.42
N GLU A 56 1.90 6.27 10.98
CA GLU A 56 1.91 6.01 12.42
C GLU A 56 3.26 5.43 12.84
N SER A 57 3.85 4.59 11.98
CA SER A 57 5.20 4.09 12.17
C SER A 57 6.23 5.19 11.94
N LYS A 58 7.24 5.29 12.82
CA LYS A 58 8.39 6.18 12.59
C LYS A 58 9.08 5.77 11.30
N THR A 59 9.03 6.63 10.29
CA THR A 59 9.50 6.32 8.94
C THR A 59 10.49 7.39 8.47
N PHE A 60 11.76 6.99 8.31
CA PHE A 60 12.79 7.88 7.78
C PHE A 60 12.73 7.88 6.25
N HIS A 61 12.08 8.88 5.64
CA HIS A 61 11.88 8.98 4.20
C HIS A 61 11.83 10.44 3.74
N PRO A 62 12.44 10.84 2.60
CA PRO A 62 12.48 12.25 2.16
C PRO A 62 11.11 12.91 2.03
N MET A 63 10.11 12.17 1.55
CA MET A 63 8.74 12.67 1.36
C MET A 63 7.83 12.61 2.59
N ILE A 64 8.34 12.19 3.76
CA ILE A 64 7.53 12.06 4.99
C ILE A 64 8.08 13.04 6.02
N ASN A 65 7.21 13.89 6.56
CA ASN A 65 7.59 14.82 7.61
C ASN A 65 8.01 14.02 8.88
N PRO A 66 9.23 14.22 9.42
CA PRO A 66 9.74 13.39 10.51
C PRO A 66 9.03 13.64 11.85
N HIS A 67 8.34 14.78 12.00
CA HIS A 67 7.65 15.16 13.23
C HIS A 67 6.17 14.77 13.21
N THR A 68 5.50 14.97 12.06
CA THR A 68 4.05 14.73 11.95
C THR A 68 3.70 13.38 11.34
N GLY A 69 4.65 12.71 10.67
CA GLY A 69 4.41 11.51 9.87
C GLY A 69 3.62 11.78 8.58
N GLU A 70 3.28 13.04 8.28
CA GLU A 70 2.53 13.37 7.06
C GLU A 70 3.40 13.20 5.82
N MET A 71 2.87 12.48 4.84
CA MET A 71 3.50 12.30 3.54
C MET A 71 3.07 13.41 2.58
N ASP A 72 4.01 13.90 1.77
CA ASP A 72 3.67 14.82 0.68
C ASP A 72 2.96 14.09 -0.46
N VAL A 73 1.64 14.10 -0.41
CA VAL A 73 0.77 13.64 -1.51
C VAL A 73 0.47 14.75 -2.52
N ARG A 74 0.67 16.02 -2.16
CA ARG A 74 0.28 17.16 -2.99
C ARG A 74 1.20 17.33 -4.20
N SER A 75 2.47 16.93 -4.06
CA SER A 75 3.39 16.83 -5.20
C SER A 75 2.89 15.87 -6.29
N GLY A 76 2.18 14.79 -5.92
CA GLY A 76 1.56 13.87 -6.87
C GLY A 76 0.17 14.28 -7.35
N PHE A 77 -0.55 15.07 -6.55
CA PHE A 77 -1.94 15.46 -6.79
C PHE A 77 -2.14 16.97 -6.53
N GLN A 78 -1.57 17.81 -7.40
CA GLN A 78 -1.62 19.27 -7.25
C GLN A 78 -3.05 19.81 -7.29
N GLU A 79 -3.89 19.24 -8.16
CA GLU A 79 -5.32 19.52 -8.24
C GLU A 79 -6.09 18.20 -8.10
N TRP A 80 -7.00 18.14 -7.13
CA TRP A 80 -7.86 16.97 -6.93
C TRP A 80 -9.14 17.13 -7.74
N ARG A 81 -9.35 16.24 -8.72
CA ARG A 81 -10.52 16.24 -9.60
C ARG A 81 -11.37 15.01 -9.34
N LYS A 82 -12.57 15.18 -8.77
CA LYS A 82 -13.47 14.07 -8.37
C LYS A 82 -13.80 13.04 -9.46
N ASN A 83 -13.77 13.45 -10.73
CA ASN A 83 -14.07 12.60 -11.89
C ASN A 83 -12.83 11.86 -12.45
N VAL A 84 -11.64 12.16 -11.94
CA VAL A 84 -10.36 11.62 -12.43
C VAL A 84 -9.58 10.93 -11.31
N ASN A 85 -9.63 11.53 -10.12
CA ASN A 85 -8.86 11.11 -8.98
C ASN A 85 -9.65 10.23 -8.03
N HIS A 86 -8.98 9.20 -7.54
CA HIS A 86 -9.57 8.22 -6.65
C HIS A 86 -8.62 7.90 -5.50
N VAL A 87 -9.18 7.54 -4.33
CA VAL A 87 -8.38 7.22 -3.13
C VAL A 87 -7.37 6.09 -3.40
N TRP A 88 -7.69 5.13 -4.28
CA TRP A 88 -6.76 4.06 -4.65
C TRP A 88 -5.49 4.60 -5.33
N GLN A 89 -5.56 5.70 -6.08
CA GLN A 89 -4.37 6.31 -6.69
C GLN A 89 -3.45 6.89 -5.62
N VAL A 90 -4.00 7.43 -4.52
CA VAL A 90 -3.22 7.89 -3.36
C VAL A 90 -2.47 6.70 -2.74
N VAL A 91 -3.12 5.55 -2.62
CA VAL A 91 -2.49 4.32 -2.11
C VAL A 91 -1.37 3.84 -3.03
N HIS A 92 -1.59 3.87 -4.35
CA HIS A 92 -0.54 3.57 -5.32
C HIS A 92 0.62 4.56 -5.23
N TYR A 93 0.34 5.84 -4.99
CA TYR A 93 1.36 6.86 -4.80
C TYR A 93 2.21 6.60 -3.55
N VAL A 94 1.57 6.25 -2.43
CA VAL A 94 2.27 5.82 -1.20
C VAL A 94 3.20 4.65 -1.51
N ARG A 95 2.71 3.63 -2.20
CA ARG A 95 3.51 2.46 -2.60
C ARG A 95 4.71 2.87 -3.47
N ARG A 96 4.49 3.72 -4.46
CA ARG A 96 5.51 4.17 -5.41
C ARG A 96 6.66 4.92 -4.74
N ALA A 97 6.39 5.71 -3.71
CA ALA A 97 7.43 6.49 -3.03
C ALA A 97 8.52 5.62 -2.38
N PHE A 98 8.16 4.44 -1.88
CA PHE A 98 9.14 3.50 -1.29
C PHE A 98 9.92 2.70 -2.33
N TYR A 99 9.40 2.62 -3.56
CA TYR A 99 10.10 2.02 -4.70
C TYR A 99 11.02 3.02 -5.39
N LYS A 100 10.52 4.23 -5.63
CA LYS A 100 11.23 5.33 -6.28
C LYS A 100 11.26 6.54 -5.35
N ILE A 101 12.39 6.68 -4.65
CA ILE A 101 12.63 7.78 -3.72
C ILE A 101 12.80 9.08 -4.53
N GLU A 102 12.01 10.11 -4.18
CA GLU A 102 12.06 11.43 -4.80
C GLU A 102 12.63 12.45 -3.79
N THR A 103 13.62 13.24 -4.22
CA THR A 103 14.34 14.23 -3.38
C THR A 103 14.16 15.69 -3.83
N LYS A 104 13.28 15.97 -4.81
CA LYS A 104 13.14 17.32 -5.40
C LYS A 104 12.54 18.36 -4.44
N SER A 105 11.58 17.94 -3.62
CA SER A 105 10.87 18.81 -2.64
C SER A 105 10.63 18.02 -1.35
N PRO A 106 11.69 17.71 -0.59
CA PRO A 106 11.58 16.81 0.56
C PRO A 106 10.89 17.49 1.75
N LEU A 107 10.05 16.74 2.47
CA LEU A 107 9.55 17.13 3.79
C LEU A 107 10.55 16.78 4.90
N ASN A 108 11.44 15.83 4.64
CA ASN A 108 12.56 15.47 5.49
C ASN A 108 13.87 15.81 4.77
N GLN A 109 14.37 16.99 5.05
CA GLN A 109 15.60 17.51 4.45
C GLN A 109 16.82 16.63 4.80
N GLU A 110 16.90 16.14 6.03
CA GLU A 110 17.97 15.23 6.47
C GLU A 110 17.97 13.93 5.66
N ALA A 111 16.82 13.28 5.51
CA ALA A 111 16.71 12.07 4.71
C ALA A 111 17.08 12.31 3.24
N SER A 112 16.70 13.46 2.67
CA SER A 112 17.07 13.84 1.31
C SER A 112 18.57 14.03 1.16
N GLU A 113 19.19 14.77 2.07
CA GLU A 113 20.63 15.06 2.02
C GLU A 113 21.47 13.80 2.22
N LEU A 114 21.08 12.94 3.17
CA LEU A 114 21.75 11.65 3.35
C LEU A 114 21.57 10.78 2.11
N TYR A 115 20.37 10.74 1.50
CA TYR A 115 20.17 9.97 0.28
C TYR A 115 21.10 10.40 -0.86
N ASP A 116 21.29 11.71 -1.04
CA ASP A 116 22.10 12.25 -2.13
C ASP A 116 23.61 12.25 -1.84
N LYS A 117 24.03 12.45 -0.58
CA LYS A 117 25.44 12.69 -0.20
C LYS A 117 26.07 11.55 0.61
N ASN A 118 25.28 10.79 1.35
CA ASN A 118 25.78 9.73 2.25
C ASN A 118 24.78 8.56 2.32
N GLN A 119 24.81 7.75 1.25
CA GLN A 119 23.88 6.63 1.09
C GLN A 119 24.01 5.58 2.19
N GLU A 120 25.19 5.42 2.79
CA GLU A 120 25.42 4.49 3.91
C GLU A 120 24.64 4.94 5.15
N ALA A 121 24.81 6.19 5.59
CA ALA A 121 24.08 6.75 6.72
C ALA A 121 22.56 6.79 6.47
N PHE A 122 22.14 7.02 5.22
CA PHE A 122 20.73 6.90 4.84
C PHE A 122 20.23 5.46 5.07
N CYS A 123 20.96 4.46 4.58
CA CYS A 123 20.59 3.05 4.74
C CYS A 123 20.59 2.62 6.22
N GLU A 124 21.48 3.13 7.06
CA GLU A 124 21.47 2.86 8.50
C GLU A 124 20.20 3.39 9.17
N ASN A 125 19.81 4.63 8.89
CA ASN A 125 18.56 5.20 9.40
C ASN A 125 17.33 4.44 8.92
N VAL A 126 17.32 4.01 7.65
CA VAL A 126 16.26 3.15 7.11
C VAL A 126 16.24 1.77 7.79
N ARG A 127 17.39 1.14 8.03
CA ARG A 127 17.45 -0.14 8.75
C ARG A 127 16.89 -0.01 10.16
N LEU A 128 17.15 1.10 10.85
CA LEU A 128 16.57 1.37 12.16
C LEU A 128 15.04 1.45 12.09
N CYS A 129 14.48 2.20 11.13
CA CYS A 129 13.03 2.31 11.01
C CYS A 129 12.37 0.97 10.60
N VAL A 130 13.00 0.18 9.73
CA VAL A 130 12.55 -1.17 9.37
C VAL A 130 12.55 -2.07 10.60
N LYS A 131 13.63 -2.10 11.38
CA LYS A 131 13.74 -2.91 12.59
C LYS A 131 12.64 -2.55 13.60
N THR A 132 12.49 -1.27 13.91
CA THR A 132 11.42 -0.79 14.79
C THR A 132 10.04 -1.18 14.26
N SER A 133 9.80 -1.08 12.95
CA SER A 133 8.50 -1.47 12.37
C SER A 133 8.17 -2.96 12.54
N GLN A 134 9.18 -3.82 12.56
CA GLN A 134 9.03 -5.26 12.77
C GLN A 134 8.81 -5.60 14.24
N GLU A 135 9.53 -4.94 15.15
CA GLU A 135 9.39 -5.15 16.60
C GLU A 135 7.99 -4.78 17.10
N HIS A 136 7.41 -3.71 16.56
CA HIS A 136 6.10 -3.19 16.96
C HIS A 136 4.93 -3.71 16.12
N VAL A 137 5.12 -4.77 15.32
CA VAL A 137 4.07 -5.29 14.43
C VAL A 137 2.87 -5.85 15.21
N TYR A 138 3.12 -6.42 16.39
CA TYR A 138 2.11 -7.07 17.25
C TYR A 138 1.66 -6.17 18.42
N ASP A 139 2.06 -4.90 18.43
CA ASP A 139 1.62 -3.98 19.45
C ASP A 139 0.08 -3.87 19.47
N PRO A 140 -0.54 -3.72 20.65
CA PRO A 140 -1.96 -3.51 20.75
C PRO A 140 -2.36 -2.23 20.02
N ALA A 141 -3.59 -2.21 19.49
CA ALA A 141 -4.10 -1.04 18.79
C ALA A 141 -4.01 0.20 19.71
N PRO A 142 -3.50 1.34 19.22
CA PRO A 142 -3.36 2.55 20.01
C PRO A 142 -4.72 3.17 20.37
N VAL A 143 -5.78 2.73 19.67
CA VAL A 143 -7.16 3.16 19.86
C VAL A 143 -8.06 1.93 19.88
N GLU A 144 -9.11 1.95 20.72
CA GLU A 144 -10.16 0.93 20.74
C GLU A 144 -11.09 1.06 19.51
N ASP A 145 -10.54 0.84 18.32
CA ASP A 145 -11.28 0.88 17.05
C ASP A 145 -11.28 -0.50 16.39
N LEU A 146 -12.47 -1.08 16.21
CA LEU A 146 -12.66 -2.38 15.54
C LEU A 146 -12.09 -2.40 14.10
N HIS A 147 -11.94 -1.23 13.48
CA HIS A 147 -11.42 -1.10 12.12
C HIS A 147 -9.90 -0.96 12.07
N TYR A 148 -9.22 -0.80 13.19
CA TYR A 148 -7.77 -0.85 13.24
C TYR A 148 -7.28 -2.22 12.75
N ILE A 149 -6.15 -2.23 12.04
CA ILE A 149 -5.55 -3.48 11.55
C ILE A 149 -4.56 -3.95 12.60
N SER A 150 -4.89 -5.02 13.32
CA SER A 150 -3.97 -5.66 14.27
C SER A 150 -3.45 -6.96 13.69
N PHE A 151 -2.22 -7.32 14.05
CA PHE A 151 -1.63 -8.61 13.70
C PHE A 151 -1.39 -9.41 14.97
N GLU A 152 -1.43 -10.72 14.83
CA GLU A 152 -1.08 -11.67 15.89
C GLU A 152 0.04 -12.57 15.39
N PRO A 153 0.90 -13.06 16.29
CA PRO A 153 1.90 -14.05 15.94
C PRO A 153 1.25 -15.28 15.28
N TYR A 154 1.95 -15.85 14.31
CA TYR A 154 1.44 -17.01 13.60
C TYR A 154 1.37 -18.22 14.54
N ASP A 155 0.14 -18.64 14.84
CA ASP A 155 -0.19 -19.94 15.41
C ASP A 155 -0.58 -20.95 14.31
N ASN A 156 0.09 -22.11 14.26
CA ASN A 156 -0.19 -23.14 13.27
C ASN A 156 -1.55 -23.84 13.50
N GLU A 157 -1.98 -24.00 14.74
CA GLU A 157 -3.24 -24.67 15.06
C GLU A 157 -4.45 -23.84 14.62
N VAL A 158 -4.36 -22.52 14.83
CA VAL A 158 -5.42 -21.57 14.44
C VAL A 158 -5.33 -21.22 12.96
N HIS A 159 -4.15 -20.84 12.46
CA HIS A 159 -4.01 -20.26 11.12
C HIS A 159 -3.67 -21.28 10.03
N GLY A 160 -3.07 -22.42 10.36
CA GLY A 160 -2.64 -23.45 9.41
C GLY A 160 -3.76 -23.92 8.48
N PRO A 161 -4.93 -24.35 9.01
CA PRO A 161 -6.05 -24.80 8.17
C PRO A 161 -6.55 -23.73 7.19
N ILE A 162 -6.63 -22.47 7.64
CA ILE A 162 -7.09 -21.33 6.81
C ILE A 162 -6.05 -21.03 5.73
N ARG A 163 -4.76 -21.00 6.10
CA ARG A 163 -3.64 -20.79 5.18
C ARG A 163 -3.68 -21.82 4.05
N ASP A 164 -3.78 -23.10 4.39
CA ASP A 164 -3.76 -24.19 3.42
C ASP A 164 -4.99 -24.14 2.50
N ALA A 165 -6.16 -23.74 3.02
CA ALA A 165 -7.36 -23.50 2.22
C ALA A 165 -7.15 -22.35 1.20
N ILE A 166 -6.56 -21.22 1.63
CA ILE A 166 -6.24 -20.09 0.74
C ILE A 166 -5.31 -20.53 -0.40
N PHE A 167 -4.26 -21.30 -0.09
CA PHE A 167 -3.32 -21.78 -1.10
C PHE A 167 -3.96 -22.78 -2.07
N LYS A 168 -4.83 -23.67 -1.60
CA LYS A 168 -5.59 -24.58 -2.48
C LYS A 168 -6.46 -23.80 -3.47
N VAL A 169 -7.18 -22.78 -3.00
CA VAL A 169 -8.03 -21.93 -3.87
C VAL A 169 -7.18 -21.18 -4.91
N LYS A 170 -6.04 -20.60 -4.50
CA LYS A 170 -5.15 -19.88 -5.42
C LYS A 170 -4.62 -20.79 -6.52
N ASN A 171 -4.20 -22.00 -6.17
CA ASN A 171 -3.72 -22.98 -7.14
C ASN A 171 -4.82 -23.41 -8.12
N SER A 172 -6.05 -23.61 -7.65
CA SER A 172 -7.18 -23.92 -8.53
C SER A 172 -7.53 -22.76 -9.48
N LYS A 173 -7.50 -21.51 -9.01
CA LYS A 173 -7.73 -20.32 -9.87
C LYS A 173 -6.62 -20.16 -10.90
N ASN A 174 -5.35 -20.33 -10.51
CA ASN A 174 -4.22 -20.27 -11.44
C ASN A 174 -4.32 -21.38 -12.50
N LYS A 175 -4.74 -22.59 -12.10
CA LYS A 175 -4.99 -23.70 -13.04
C LYS A 175 -6.15 -23.40 -13.99
N LEU A 176 -7.23 -22.78 -13.50
CA LEU A 176 -8.37 -22.36 -14.32
C LEU A 176 -7.97 -21.27 -15.33
N LEU A 177 -7.26 -20.23 -14.89
CA LEU A 177 -6.77 -19.15 -15.75
C LEU A 177 -5.80 -19.67 -16.81
N LEU A 178 -4.90 -20.58 -16.45
CA LEU A 178 -4.01 -21.25 -17.40
C LEU A 178 -4.79 -22.10 -18.40
N GLY A 179 -5.85 -22.78 -17.95
CA GLY A 179 -6.76 -23.55 -18.81
C GLY A 179 -7.50 -22.67 -19.82
N ILE A 180 -8.03 -21.51 -19.39
CA ILE A 180 -8.70 -20.54 -20.27
C ILE A 180 -7.71 -19.94 -21.27
N SER A 181 -6.52 -19.55 -20.82
CA SER A 181 -5.46 -19.02 -21.70
C SER A 181 -5.05 -20.04 -22.76
N LYS A 182 -4.89 -21.32 -22.37
CA LYS A 182 -4.59 -22.42 -23.30
C LYS A 182 -5.72 -22.64 -24.29
N ALA A 183 -6.98 -22.68 -23.82
CA ALA A 183 -8.15 -22.83 -24.70
C ALA A 183 -8.30 -21.67 -25.69
N LEU A 184 -8.01 -20.43 -25.27
CA LEU A 184 -7.98 -19.27 -26.16
C LEU A 184 -6.84 -19.33 -27.18
N LEU A 185 -5.65 -19.81 -26.78
CA LEU A 185 -4.54 -20.05 -27.69
C LEU A 185 -4.86 -21.16 -28.70
N ASP A 186 -5.49 -22.24 -28.25
CA ASP A 186 -5.90 -23.36 -29.09
C ASP A 186 -7.01 -22.93 -30.06
N MET A 187 -8.03 -22.18 -29.61
CA MET A 187 -9.01 -21.55 -30.51
C MET A 187 -8.34 -20.60 -31.51
N ARG A 188 -7.37 -19.80 -31.09
CA ARG A 188 -6.61 -18.91 -31.99
C ARG A 188 -5.76 -19.69 -33.00
N ARG A 189 -5.27 -20.89 -32.64
CA ARG A 189 -4.56 -21.80 -33.56
C ARG A 189 -5.53 -22.44 -34.54
N THR A 190 -6.70 -22.91 -34.09
CA THR A 190 -7.76 -23.46 -34.95
C THR A 190 -8.27 -22.42 -35.95
N LEU A 191 -8.51 -21.18 -35.50
CA LEU A 191 -8.89 -20.08 -36.37
C LEU A 191 -7.76 -19.65 -37.33
N LYS A 192 -6.48 -19.75 -36.92
CA LYS A 192 -5.34 -19.51 -37.82
C LYS A 192 -5.15 -20.61 -38.86
N SER A 193 -5.46 -21.87 -38.54
CA SER A 193 -5.48 -22.95 -39.55
C SER A 193 -6.64 -22.80 -40.54
N GLU A 194 -7.76 -22.19 -40.13
CA GLU A 194 -8.88 -21.88 -41.03
C GLU A 194 -8.65 -20.59 -41.85
N CYS A 195 -7.95 -19.59 -41.30
CA CYS A 195 -7.65 -18.33 -41.99
C CYS A 195 -6.40 -18.34 -42.89
N GLN A 196 -5.68 -19.46 -43.05
CA GLN A 196 -4.55 -19.56 -43.99
C GLN A 196 -4.93 -19.50 -45.48
N LEU A 197 -6.21 -19.27 -45.81
CA LEU A 197 -6.65 -18.99 -47.17
C LEU A 197 -6.75 -17.49 -47.52
N TYR A 198 -6.58 -16.55 -46.59
CA TYR A 198 -6.68 -15.12 -46.94
C TYR A 198 -5.66 -14.20 -46.25
N THR A 199 -4.74 -13.73 -47.10
CA THR A 199 -4.06 -12.42 -47.15
C THR A 199 -2.97 -12.04 -46.14
N ASN A 200 -1.81 -11.75 -46.74
CA ASN A 200 -0.67 -11.00 -46.22
C ASN A 200 -1.02 -9.54 -45.85
N SER A 201 -0.34 -9.03 -44.83
CA SER A 201 0.24 -7.67 -44.69
C SER A 201 -0.11 -6.94 -43.39
N ALA A 202 0.87 -6.16 -42.94
CA ALA A 202 0.89 -5.15 -41.88
C ALA A 202 1.26 -5.64 -40.46
N THR A 203 2.40 -5.12 -40.04
CA THR A 203 3.13 -5.26 -38.78
C THR A 203 2.79 -4.13 -37.79
N ASP A 204 3.31 -4.31 -36.58
CA ASP A 204 3.74 -3.31 -35.59
C ASP A 204 2.79 -2.94 -34.43
N ASP A 205 3.11 -3.61 -33.31
CA ASP A 205 3.59 -3.02 -32.05
C ASP A 205 2.68 -2.19 -31.15
N LEU A 206 2.17 -2.87 -30.12
CA LEU A 206 1.96 -2.33 -28.78
C LEU A 206 2.36 -3.39 -27.74
N ASP A 207 3.57 -3.28 -27.19
CA ASP A 207 3.98 -3.97 -25.96
C ASP A 207 4.53 -2.96 -24.95
N ALA A 208 3.86 -2.88 -23.80
CA ALA A 208 4.36 -2.33 -22.54
C ALA A 208 3.40 -2.70 -21.40
N GLY A 209 3.23 -4.00 -21.15
CA GLY A 209 2.58 -4.52 -19.94
C GLY A 209 3.61 -4.87 -18.88
N ALA A 210 4.06 -3.89 -18.09
CA ALA A 210 4.86 -4.17 -16.89
C ALA A 210 3.94 -4.39 -15.68
N ASP A 211 3.96 -5.63 -15.21
CA ASP A 211 3.18 -6.23 -14.12
C ASP A 211 3.49 -5.56 -12.76
N LEU A 212 2.67 -4.58 -12.37
CA LEU A 212 2.83 -3.77 -11.15
C LEU A 212 2.34 -4.46 -9.86
N ASP A 213 1.94 -5.73 -9.92
CA ASP A 213 1.19 -6.40 -8.86
C ASP A 213 2.04 -7.25 -7.88
N SER A 214 3.37 -7.34 -8.05
CA SER A 214 4.20 -8.27 -7.25
C SER A 214 5.14 -7.66 -6.19
N GLU A 215 5.32 -6.34 -6.16
CA GLU A 215 6.50 -5.73 -5.53
C GLU A 215 6.29 -5.17 -4.10
N THR A 216 5.04 -4.97 -3.69
CA THR A 216 4.68 -4.39 -2.38
C THR A 216 3.21 -4.70 -2.09
N VAL A 217 2.89 -5.15 -0.87
CA VAL A 217 1.50 -5.43 -0.48
C VAL A 217 1.03 -4.32 0.45
N THR A 218 -0.05 -3.63 0.07
CA THR A 218 -0.71 -2.66 0.93
C THR A 218 -2.08 -3.19 1.32
N VAL A 219 -2.31 -3.34 2.63
CA VAL A 219 -3.61 -3.75 3.16
C VAL A 219 -4.34 -2.51 3.64
N LEU A 220 -5.58 -2.30 3.21
CA LEU A 220 -6.42 -1.20 3.64
C LEU A 220 -7.71 -1.70 4.27
N LYS A 221 -8.07 -1.15 5.41
CA LYS A 221 -9.37 -1.36 6.05
C LYS A 221 -10.09 -0.03 6.16
N ARG A 222 -11.20 0.09 5.43
CA ARG A 222 -12.10 1.24 5.50
C ARG A 222 -12.90 1.17 6.79
N LYS A 223 -12.95 2.27 7.53
CA LYS A 223 -13.96 2.46 8.59
C LYS A 223 -15.33 2.62 7.93
N ARG A 224 -16.16 1.55 7.93
CA ARG A 224 -17.57 1.60 7.50
C ARG A 224 -18.44 1.69 8.75
N TRP A 225 -19.50 2.48 8.67
CA TRP A 225 -20.55 2.55 9.68
C TRP A 225 -21.67 1.60 9.28
#